data_AF-A0A0J6KAJ4-F1
#
_entry.id   AF-A0A0J6KAJ4-F1
#
_cell.length_a   1.000
_cell.length_b   1.000
_cell.length_c   1.000
_cell.angle_alpha   90.00
_cell.angle_beta   90.00
_cell.angle_gamma   90.00
#
_symmetry.space_group_name_H-M   'P 1'
#
loop_
_entity.id
_entity.type
_entity.pdbx_description
1 polymer ?
#
loop_
_entity_poly.entity_id
_entity_poly.type
_entity_poly.pdbx_seq_one_letter_code
_entity_poly.pdbx_strand_id
1 'polypeptide(L)'
;MNTNLKRTIRRDELRKMVPLADSTIYEMERRGEFPKRFPLTARCVVWDYDEVADWIQARKEAVNDAEKVLGPDVHQRKTRPTKKAA
;
A
#
# COMPACT_ATOMS: atom_id res chain seq x y z
N MET A 1 7.75 29.97 7.90
CA MET A 1 7.47 29.67 6.48
C MET A 1 8.25 28.42 6.13
N ASN A 2 7.64 27.25 6.31
CA ASN A 2 8.32 25.99 6.03
C ASN A 2 8.29 25.80 4.52
N THR A 3 9.39 26.18 3.87
CA THR A 3 9.72 25.75 2.51
C THR A 3 9.89 24.24 2.54
N ASN A 4 8.75 23.54 2.47
CA ASN A 4 8.67 22.10 2.44
C ASN A 4 9.29 21.65 1.13
N LEU A 5 10.60 21.35 1.13
CA LEU A 5 11.24 20.64 0.04
C LEU A 5 10.62 19.25 0.01
N LYS A 6 9.49 19.14 -0.70
CA LYS A 6 8.76 17.90 -0.89
C LYS A 6 9.73 16.88 -1.48
N ARG A 7 10.07 15.88 -0.68
CA ARG A 7 11.02 14.85 -1.07
C ARG A 7 10.41 14.09 -2.24
N THR A 8 11.05 14.12 -3.40
CA THR A 8 10.61 13.34 -4.56
C THR A 8 11.31 12.00 -4.58
N ILE A 9 10.58 10.92 -4.87
CA ILE A 9 11.13 9.58 -5.03
C ILE A 9 11.19 9.19 -6.50
N ARG A 10 12.29 8.51 -6.85
CA ARG A 10 12.45 7.86 -8.15
C ARG A 10 12.01 6.40 -8.07
N ARG A 11 11.87 5.77 -9.24
CA ARG A 11 11.41 4.39 -9.39
C ARG A 11 12.17 3.36 -8.55
N ASP A 12 13.49 3.51 -8.42
CA ASP A 12 14.32 2.60 -7.61
C ASP A 12 13.95 2.66 -6.12
N GLU A 13 13.80 3.88 -5.58
CA GLU A 13 13.38 4.11 -4.21
C GLU A 13 11.92 3.69 -3.97
N LEU A 14 11.04 3.96 -4.94
CA LEU A 14 9.66 3.53 -4.87
C LEU A 14 9.57 2.00 -4.73
N ARG A 15 10.36 1.25 -5.50
CA ARG A 15 10.37 -0.23 -5.46
C ARG A 15 10.89 -0.80 -4.14
N LYS A 16 11.73 -0.06 -3.41
CA LYS A 16 12.19 -0.44 -2.06
C LYS A 16 11.07 -0.34 -1.04
N MET A 17 10.21 0.67 -1.16
CA MET A 17 9.09 0.90 -0.24
C MET A 17 7.86 0.07 -0.61
N VAL A 18 7.56 0.00 -1.91
CA VAL A 18 6.41 -0.67 -2.47
C VAL A 18 6.94 -1.79 -3.37
N PRO A 19 7.03 -3.04 -2.87
CA PRO A 19 7.53 -4.17 -3.65
C PRO A 19 6.48 -4.68 -4.64
N LEU A 20 5.87 -3.78 -5.42
CA LEU A 20 4.94 -4.07 -6.50
C LEU A 20 5.65 -3.98 -7.85
N ALA A 21 5.11 -4.71 -8.84
CA ALA A 21 5.58 -4.60 -10.21
C ALA A 21 5.18 -3.25 -10.82
N ASP A 22 6.01 -2.73 -11.73
CA ASP A 22 5.74 -1.49 -12.45
C ASP A 22 4.37 -1.52 -13.14
N SER A 23 4.02 -2.65 -13.77
CA SER A 23 2.72 -2.85 -14.43
C SER A 23 1.55 -2.67 -13.47
N THR A 24 1.66 -3.22 -12.26
CA THR A 24 0.64 -3.07 -11.21
C THR A 24 0.52 -1.62 -10.78
N ILE A 25 1.63 -0.90 -10.63
CA ILE A 25 1.61 0.54 -10.31
C ILE A 25 0.90 1.31 -11.42
N TYR A 26 1.16 1.02 -12.69
CA TYR A 26 0.46 1.63 -13.82
C TYR A 26 -1.04 1.34 -13.82
N GLU A 27 -1.44 0.10 -13.53
CA GLU A 27 -2.85 -0.28 -13.45
C GLU A 27 -3.56 0.44 -12.30
N MET A 28 -2.93 0.52 -11.12
CA MET A 28 -3.46 1.23 -9.96
C MET A 28 -3.54 2.74 -10.20
N GLU A 29 -2.54 3.33 -10.88
CA GLU A 29 -2.59 4.73 -11.31
C GLU A 29 -3.77 4.96 -12.26
N ARG A 30 -4.00 4.07 -13.24
CA ARG A 30 -5.15 4.17 -14.16
C ARG A 30 -6.49 4.05 -13.44
N ARG A 31 -6.56 3.30 -12.34
CA ARG A 31 -7.75 3.19 -11.48
C ARG A 31 -7.91 4.37 -10.51
N GLY A 32 -6.90 5.24 -10.40
CA GLY A 32 -6.87 6.34 -9.42
C GLY A 32 -6.59 5.86 -7.99
N GLU A 33 -6.14 4.63 -7.81
CA GLU A 33 -5.84 4.03 -6.51
C GLU A 33 -4.40 4.29 -6.06
N PHE A 34 -3.54 4.85 -6.93
CA PHE A 34 -2.13 5.12 -6.65
C PHE A 34 -1.81 6.61 -6.84
N PRO A 35 -0.88 7.19 -6.05
CA PRO A 35 -0.44 8.58 -6.20
C PRO A 35 -0.04 8.93 -7.63
N LYS A 36 -0.44 10.12 -8.07
CA LYS A 36 -0.24 10.58 -9.45
C LYS A 36 1.23 10.89 -9.69
N ARG A 37 1.83 10.25 -10.69
CA ARG A 37 3.20 10.59 -11.11
C ARG A 37 3.25 11.92 -11.86
N PHE A 38 4.36 12.63 -11.72
CA PHE A 38 4.63 13.82 -12.53
C PHE A 38 6.00 13.76 -13.21
N PRO A 39 6.10 14.20 -14.48
CA PRO A 39 7.38 14.25 -15.18
C PRO A 39 8.21 15.40 -14.63
N LEU A 40 9.37 15.07 -14.07
CA LEU A 40 10.40 16.06 -13.73
C LEU A 40 11.17 16.48 -14.99
N THR A 41 11.43 15.53 -15.90
CA THR A 41 12.03 15.77 -17.22
C THR A 41 11.44 14.80 -18.26
N ALA A 42 11.79 14.97 -19.54
CA ALA A 42 11.28 14.13 -20.64
C ALA A 42 11.47 12.61 -20.44
N ARG A 43 12.45 12.19 -19.62
CA ARG A 43 12.72 10.78 -19.30
C ARG A 43 12.67 10.47 -17.79
N CYS A 44 12.45 11.47 -16.94
CA CYS A 44 12.45 11.31 -15.49
C CYS A 44 11.06 11.58 -14.96
N VAL A 45 10.42 10.52 -14.50
CA VAL A 45 9.14 10.57 -13.80
C VAL A 45 9.40 10.30 -12.33
N VAL A 46 8.77 11.10 -11.47
CA VAL A 46 8.93 11.04 -10.02
C VAL A 46 7.57 11.00 -9.35
N TRP A 47 7.57 10.55 -8.11
CA TRP A 47 6.44 10.60 -7.20
C TRP A 47 6.79 11.48 -6.01
N ASP A 48 5.75 12.03 -5.38
CA ASP A 48 5.87 12.71 -4.10
C ASP A 48 6.01 11.66 -2.97
N TYR A 49 6.95 11.87 -2.06
CA TYR A 49 7.18 10.95 -0.93
C TYR A 49 5.99 10.92 0.04
N ASP A 50 5.40 12.08 0.32
CA ASP A 50 4.31 12.21 1.29
C ASP A 50 3.08 11.47 0.76
N GLU A 51 2.71 11.69 -0.51
CA GLU A 51 1.56 11.01 -1.12
C GLU A 51 1.74 9.48 -1.13
N VAL A 52 2.96 8.99 -1.37
CA VAL A 52 3.23 7.55 -1.33
C VAL A 52 3.24 7.01 0.09
N ALA A 53 3.72 7.78 1.08
CA ALA A 53 3.66 7.40 2.48
C ALA A 53 2.21 7.34 2.99
N ASP A 54 1.40 8.36 2.70
CA ASP A 54 -0.03 8.40 3.00
C ASP A 54 -0.77 7.23 2.35
N TRP A 55 -0.45 6.90 1.10
CA TRP A 55 -1.03 5.75 0.42
C TRP A 55 -0.69 4.42 1.12
N ILE A 56 0.57 4.22 1.53
CA ILE A 56 0.98 3.03 2.30
C ILE A 56 0.21 2.98 3.63
N GLN A 57 0.07 4.11 4.32
CA GLN A 57 -0.66 4.21 5.58
C GLN A 57 -2.15 3.87 5.40
N ALA A 58 -2.82 4.45 4.40
CA ALA A 58 -4.20 4.14 4.07
C ALA A 58 -4.42 2.65 3.75
N ARG A 59 -3.44 2.00 3.09
CA ARG A 59 -3.47 0.55 2.84
C ARG A 59 -3.33 -0.26 4.12
N LYS A 60 -2.47 0.17 5.05
CA LYS A 60 -2.35 -0.48 6.37
C LYS A 60 -3.64 -0.34 7.17
N GLU A 61 -4.27 0.83 7.14
CA GLU A 61 -5.56 1.07 7.80
C GLU A 61 -6.67 0.23 7.17
N ALA A 62 -6.77 0.18 5.84
CA ALA A 62 -7.73 -0.69 5.16
C ALA A 62 -7.54 -2.18 5.50
N VAL A 63 -6.29 -2.63 5.66
CA VAL A 63 -6.00 -4.00 6.14
C VAL A 63 -6.37 -4.16 7.61
N ASN A 64 -6.09 -3.19 8.48
CA ASN A 64 -6.46 -3.26 9.90
C ASN A 64 -7.98 -3.23 10.13
N ASP A 65 -8.72 -2.45 9.35
CA ASP A 65 -10.18 -2.46 9.34
C ASP A 65 -10.73 -3.79 8.79
N ALA A 66 -10.03 -4.43 7.85
CA ALA A 66 -10.32 -5.79 7.41
C ALA A 66 -9.88 -6.87 8.44
N GLU A 67 -8.84 -6.62 9.23
CA GLU A 67 -8.31 -7.53 10.26
C GLU A 67 -9.15 -7.49 11.56
N LYS A 68 -9.96 -6.44 11.77
CA LYS A 68 -11.11 -6.49 12.70
C LYS A 68 -12.09 -7.61 12.36
N VAL A 69 -12.07 -8.14 11.13
CA VAL A 69 -12.74 -9.39 10.82
C VAL A 69 -11.85 -10.52 11.33
N LEU A 70 -11.97 -10.75 12.64
CA LEU A 70 -11.83 -12.03 13.33
C LEU A 70 -11.10 -13.09 12.49
N GLY A 71 -9.84 -13.38 12.85
CA GLY A 71 -9.14 -14.54 12.30
C GLY A 71 -10.07 -15.78 12.29
N PRO A 72 -9.94 -16.67 11.30
CA PRO A 72 -10.92 -17.70 11.02
C PRO A 72 -11.28 -18.47 12.30
N ASP A 73 -12.57 -18.45 12.68
CA ASP A 73 -13.06 -19.10 13.90
C ASP A 73 -12.58 -20.56 13.91
N VAL A 74 -11.67 -20.85 14.84
CA VAL A 74 -10.99 -22.14 14.94
C VAL A 74 -11.97 -23.28 15.23
N HIS A 75 -13.16 -22.97 15.75
CA HIS A 75 -14.23 -23.93 15.99
C HIS A 75 -14.95 -24.34 14.71
N GLN A 76 -14.81 -23.59 13.61
CA GLN A 76 -15.37 -23.91 12.28
C GLN A 76 -14.47 -24.86 11.46
N ARG A 77 -13.34 -25.34 12.02
CA ARG A 77 -12.40 -26.20 11.29
C ARG A 77 -12.97 -27.61 11.09
N LYS A 78 -13.20 -28.00 9.82
CA LYS A 78 -13.66 -29.36 9.46
C LYS A 78 -12.66 -30.46 9.79
N THR A 79 -11.37 -30.24 9.54
CA THR A 79 -10.34 -31.29 9.62
C THR A 79 -9.80 -31.53 11.03
N ARG A 80 -9.88 -30.54 11.93
CA ARG A 80 -9.39 -30.65 13.32
C ARG A 80 -10.19 -29.76 14.28
N PRO A 81 -11.42 -30.17 14.67
CA PRO A 81 -12.25 -29.40 15.58
C PRO A 81 -11.65 -29.35 16.99
N THR A 82 -11.68 -28.18 17.62
CA THR A 82 -11.31 -28.00 19.03
C THR A 82 -12.49 -28.36 19.92
N LYS A 83 -12.29 -29.20 20.95
CA LYS A 83 -13.32 -29.44 21.97
C LYS A 83 -13.54 -28.16 22.77
N LYS A 84 -14.79 -27.74 22.97
CA LYS A 84 -15.11 -26.71 23.97
C LYS A 84 -14.71 -27.24 25.35
N ALA A 85 -13.98 -26.45 26.12
CA ALA A 85 -13.68 -26.78 27.51
C ALA A 85 -15.00 -26.81 28.30
N ALA A 86 -15.20 -27.88 29.08
CA ALA A 86 -16.33 -28.05 30.00
C ALA A 86 -16.01 -27.47 31.37
#